data_AF-A0A343W6A8-F1
#
_entry.id   AF-A0A343W6A8-F1
#
_cell.length_a   1.000
_cell.length_b   1.000
_cell.length_c   1.000
_cell.angle_alpha   90.00
_cell.angle_beta   90.00
_cell.angle_gamma   90.00
#
_symmetry.space_group_name_H-M   'P 1'
#
loop_
_entity.id
_entity.type
_entity.pdbx_description
1 polymer ?
#
loop_
_entity_poly.entity_id
_entity_poly.type
_entity_poly.pdbx_seq_one_letter_code
_entity_poly.pdbx_strand_id
1 'polypeptide(L)'
;MLLFISSSIFISMSLSLILASSPLSMGLWVLLIALSAAFFVGVIFNSWFAFIIFLIYIGGMLVMFAYFAALTPNQPLGLFSMLVFSFISFISVSSLSFFLKLTGPNLISNNISDFSQSITILYIPMNSNILLLLASILFFVLVAVVKVANINKGPLRPFH
;
A
#
# COMPACT_ATOMS: atom_id res chain seq x y z
N MET A 1 -5.87 19.97 -8.63
CA MET A 1 -6.52 19.06 -9.61
C MET A 1 -5.85 17.69 -9.57
N LEU A 2 -4.53 17.64 -9.73
CA LEU A 2 -3.75 16.41 -9.59
C LEU A 2 -4.02 15.68 -8.24
N LEU A 3 -4.00 16.41 -7.12
CA LEU A 3 -4.31 15.85 -5.79
C LEU A 3 -5.67 15.12 -5.77
N PHE A 4 -6.74 15.79 -6.22
CA PHE A 4 -8.09 15.23 -6.27
C PHE A 4 -8.18 13.99 -7.17
N ILE A 5 -7.49 14.01 -8.31
CA ILE A 5 -7.42 12.85 -9.22
C ILE A 5 -6.65 11.70 -8.57
N SER A 6 -5.51 11.97 -7.95
CA SER A 6 -4.73 10.93 -7.25
C SER A 6 -5.48 10.33 -6.06
N SER A 7 -6.22 11.14 -5.30
CA SER A 7 -7.06 10.64 -4.20
C SER A 7 -8.23 9.80 -4.71
N SER A 8 -8.88 10.20 -5.81
CA SER A 8 -10.02 9.44 -6.33
C SER A 8 -9.58 8.10 -6.90
N ILE A 9 -8.41 8.02 -7.55
CA ILE A 9 -7.81 6.75 -8.00
C ILE A 9 -7.47 5.86 -6.81
N PHE A 10 -6.84 6.39 -5.75
CA PHE A 10 -6.50 5.58 -4.58
C PHE A 10 -7.75 5.00 -3.91
N ILE A 11 -8.78 5.82 -3.71
CA ILE A 11 -10.04 5.41 -3.09
C ILE A 11 -10.76 4.36 -3.94
N SER A 12 -10.85 4.54 -5.27
CA SER A 12 -11.51 3.58 -6.15
C SER A 12 -10.82 2.21 -6.16
N MET A 13 -9.49 2.18 -6.19
CA MET A 13 -8.73 0.92 -6.11
C MET A 13 -8.85 0.26 -4.73
N SER A 14 -8.98 1.03 -3.66
CA SER A 14 -9.18 0.46 -2.31
C SER A 14 -10.55 -0.19 -2.15
N LEU A 15 -11.60 0.40 -2.75
CA LEU A 15 -12.97 -0.13 -2.70
C LEU A 15 -13.13 -1.41 -3.52
N SER A 16 -12.42 -1.55 -4.65
CA SER A 16 -12.48 -2.76 -5.49
C SER A 16 -11.83 -3.98 -4.86
N LEU A 17 -11.01 -3.83 -3.81
CA LEU A 17 -10.36 -4.93 -3.12
C LEU A 17 -11.37 -5.92 -2.50
N ILE A 18 -12.54 -5.43 -2.08
CA ILE A 18 -13.59 -6.24 -1.43
C ILE A 18 -14.09 -7.36 -2.35
N LEU A 19 -13.99 -7.17 -3.67
CA LEU A 19 -14.46 -8.12 -4.69
C LEU A 19 -13.40 -9.18 -5.06
N ALA A 20 -12.29 -9.25 -4.32
CA ALA A 20 -11.22 -10.20 -4.60
C ALA A 20 -11.68 -11.65 -4.39
N SER A 21 -11.67 -12.43 -5.48
CA SER A 21 -12.11 -13.83 -5.47
C SER A 21 -11.01 -14.83 -5.11
N SER A 22 -9.74 -14.48 -5.36
CA SER A 22 -8.60 -15.39 -5.19
C SER A 22 -7.45 -14.69 -4.46
N PRO A 23 -6.64 -15.42 -3.68
CA PRO A 23 -5.48 -14.82 -3.01
C PRO A 23 -4.47 -14.23 -4.00
N LEU A 24 -4.35 -14.84 -5.19
CA LEU A 24 -3.52 -14.35 -6.28
C LEU A 24 -4.02 -12.99 -6.81
N SER A 25 -5.33 -12.88 -7.08
CA SER A 25 -5.92 -11.61 -7.54
C SER A 25 -5.86 -10.53 -6.47
N MET A 26 -6.04 -10.90 -5.20
CA MET A 26 -5.83 -9.98 -4.08
C MET A 26 -4.39 -9.45 -4.02
N GLY A 27 -3.39 -10.32 -4.19
CA GLY A 27 -1.97 -9.92 -4.19
C GLY A 27 -1.64 -8.92 -5.31
N LEU A 28 -2.11 -9.19 -6.53
CA LEU A 28 -1.96 -8.28 -7.66
C LEU A 28 -2.67 -6.94 -7.43
N TRP A 29 -3.87 -6.96 -6.83
CA TRP A 29 -4.61 -5.75 -6.51
C TRP A 29 -3.92 -4.91 -5.44
N VAL A 30 -3.32 -5.52 -4.42
CA VAL A 30 -2.55 -4.79 -3.40
C VAL A 30 -1.32 -4.10 -4.01
N LEU A 31 -0.65 -4.70 -5.01
CA LEU A 31 0.43 -4.03 -5.73
C LEU A 31 -0.05 -2.78 -6.48
N LEU A 32 -1.22 -2.85 -7.13
CA LEU A 32 -1.82 -1.68 -7.81
C LEU A 32 -2.23 -0.58 -6.82
N ILE A 33 -2.78 -0.96 -5.67
CA ILE A 33 -3.11 -0.01 -4.58
C ILE A 33 -1.85 0.63 -4.02
N ALA A 34 -0.76 -0.13 -3.84
CA ALA A 34 0.51 0.43 -3.37
C ALA A 34 1.11 1.44 -4.37
N LEU A 35 0.99 1.17 -5.67
CA LEU A 35 1.43 2.11 -6.71
C LEU A 35 0.59 3.39 -6.72
N SER A 36 -0.74 3.29 -6.58
CA SER A 36 -1.61 4.48 -6.47
C SER A 36 -1.39 5.26 -5.16
N ALA A 37 -1.09 4.56 -4.06
CA ALA A 37 -0.71 5.17 -2.79
C ALA A 37 0.61 5.93 -2.89
N ALA A 38 1.64 5.34 -3.50
CA ALA A 38 2.93 6.00 -3.72
C ALA A 38 2.76 7.26 -4.58
N PHE A 39 1.94 7.20 -5.63
CA PHE A 39 1.61 8.36 -6.44
C PHE A 39 0.91 9.45 -5.61
N PHE A 40 -0.11 9.10 -4.83
CA PHE A 40 -0.84 10.05 -3.97
C PHE A 40 0.09 10.73 -2.96
N VAL A 41 0.95 9.96 -2.30
CA VAL A 41 1.93 10.47 -1.34
C VAL A 41 2.95 11.39 -2.03
N GLY A 42 3.39 11.07 -3.24
CA GLY A 42 4.31 11.92 -4.01
C GLY A 42 3.72 13.26 -4.42
N VAL A 43 2.39 13.41 -4.46
CA VAL A 43 1.73 14.69 -4.70
C VAL A 43 1.66 15.55 -3.43
N ILE A 44 1.56 14.95 -2.26
CA ILE A 44 1.43 15.65 -0.97
C ILE A 44 2.79 15.99 -0.37
N PHE A 45 3.70 15.02 -0.41
CA PHE A 45 5.02 15.07 0.22
C PHE A 45 6.12 15.10 -0.85
N ASN A 46 7.35 14.82 -0.43
CA ASN A 46 8.48 14.69 -1.34
C ASN A 46 8.47 13.33 -2.08
N SER A 47 8.91 13.34 -3.34
CA SER A 47 9.06 12.14 -4.19
C SER A 47 9.95 11.07 -3.55
N TRP A 48 10.90 11.44 -2.70
CA TRP A 48 11.75 10.48 -1.99
C TRP A 48 10.96 9.60 -1.03
N PHE A 49 9.94 10.14 -0.36
CA PHE A 49 9.08 9.37 0.54
C PHE A 49 8.15 8.44 -0.25
N ALA A 50 7.61 8.91 -1.37
CA ALA A 50 6.83 8.07 -2.30
C ALA A 50 7.65 6.86 -2.81
N PHE A 51 8.93 7.07 -3.12
CA PHE A 51 9.83 6.02 -3.55
C PHE A 51 10.10 4.97 -2.45
N ILE A 52 10.33 5.40 -1.21
CA ILE A 52 10.55 4.50 -0.07
C ILE A 52 9.30 3.62 0.16
N ILE A 53 8.10 4.22 0.15
CA ILE A 53 6.84 3.48 0.30
C ILE A 53 6.69 2.45 -0.83
N PHE A 54 6.93 2.86 -2.07
CA PHE A 54 6.85 1.98 -3.23
C PHE A 54 7.76 0.75 -3.10
N LEU A 55 9.02 0.95 -2.69
CA LEU A 55 9.97 -0.14 -2.52
C LEU A 55 9.59 -1.11 -1.40
N ILE A 56 9.13 -0.61 -0.26
CA ILE A 56 8.75 -1.45 0.89
C ILE A 56 7.57 -2.35 0.50
N TYR A 57 6.55 -1.79 -0.16
CA TYR A 57 5.37 -2.57 -0.56
C TYR A 57 5.68 -3.56 -1.67
N ILE A 58 6.44 -3.19 -2.70
CA ILE A 58 6.83 -4.14 -3.75
C ILE A 58 7.71 -5.25 -3.20
N GLY A 59 8.72 -4.92 -2.40
CA GLY A 59 9.65 -5.90 -1.84
C GLY A 59 8.93 -6.96 -0.99
N GLY A 60 8.06 -6.52 -0.06
CA GLY A 60 7.32 -7.43 0.82
C GLY A 60 6.25 -8.25 0.11
N MET A 61 5.49 -7.63 -0.80
CA MET A 61 4.36 -8.30 -1.45
C MET A 61 4.79 -9.29 -2.53
N LEU A 62 5.95 -9.09 -3.18
CA LEU A 62 6.47 -10.06 -4.15
C LEU A 62 6.82 -11.41 -3.52
N VAL A 63 7.36 -11.42 -2.29
CA VAL A 63 7.68 -12.66 -1.57
C VAL A 63 6.40 -13.43 -1.23
N MET A 64 5.36 -12.75 -0.74
CA MET A 64 4.06 -13.35 -0.47
C MET A 64 3.38 -13.86 -1.74
N PHE A 65 3.50 -13.12 -2.86
CA PHE A 65 2.97 -13.54 -4.15
C PHE A 65 3.62 -14.84 -4.64
N ALA A 66 4.95 -14.95 -4.55
CA ALA A 66 5.67 -16.17 -4.91
C ALA A 66 5.24 -17.38 -4.05
N TYR A 67 5.04 -17.17 -2.75
CA TYR A 67 4.57 -18.21 -1.84
C TYR A 67 3.18 -18.73 -2.22
N PHE A 68 2.21 -17.84 -2.48
CA PHE A 68 0.85 -18.28 -2.84
C PHE A 68 0.77 -18.89 -4.24
N ALA A 69 1.52 -18.35 -5.21
CA ALA A 69 1.60 -18.93 -6.56
C ALA A 69 2.14 -20.36 -6.56
N ALA A 70 3.01 -20.71 -5.60
CA ALA A 70 3.55 -22.06 -5.45
C ALA A 70 2.55 -23.04 -4.78
N LEU A 71 1.59 -22.53 -3.98
CA LEU A 71 0.67 -23.36 -3.19
C LEU A 71 -0.69 -23.59 -3.86
N THR A 72 -1.21 -22.62 -4.60
CA THR A 72 -2.53 -22.73 -5.23
C THR A 72 -2.41 -23.19 -6.67
N PRO A 73 -3.25 -24.14 -7.14
CA PRO A 73 -3.36 -24.43 -8.57
C PRO A 73 -3.79 -23.17 -9.34
N ASN A 74 -3.50 -23.09 -10.64
CA ASN A 74 -3.87 -21.97 -11.51
C ASN A 74 -5.40 -21.75 -11.54
N GLN A 75 -5.91 -20.97 -10.59
CA GLN A 75 -7.30 -20.52 -10.57
C GLN A 75 -7.47 -19.33 -11.52
N PRO A 76 -8.62 -19.21 -12.20
CA PRO A 76 -8.89 -18.04 -13.03
C PRO A 76 -8.91 -16.77 -12.15
N LEU A 77 -8.14 -15.77 -12.57
CA LEU A 77 -7.85 -14.55 -11.81
C LEU A 77 -9.06 -13.64 -11.52
N GLY A 78 -10.20 -13.80 -12.21
CA GLY A 78 -11.44 -13.09 -11.90
C GLY A 78 -11.36 -11.55 -11.88
N LEU A 79 -10.36 -10.94 -12.54
CA LEU A 79 -10.05 -9.50 -12.41
C LEU A 79 -11.09 -8.56 -13.03
N PHE A 80 -11.92 -9.05 -13.94
CA PHE A 80 -12.83 -8.21 -14.72
C PHE A 80 -13.87 -7.50 -13.84
N SER A 81 -14.46 -8.21 -12.86
CA SER A 81 -15.42 -7.62 -11.92
C SER A 81 -14.79 -6.49 -11.11
N MET A 82 -13.56 -6.69 -10.66
CA MET A 82 -12.81 -5.72 -9.85
C MET A 82 -12.45 -4.48 -10.66
N LEU A 83 -12.05 -4.66 -11.93
CA LEU A 83 -11.79 -3.55 -12.85
C LEU A 83 -13.06 -2.73 -13.10
N VAL A 84 -14.17 -3.38 -13.49
CA VAL A 84 -15.44 -2.71 -13.74
C VAL A 84 -15.89 -1.92 -12.50
N PHE A 85 -15.82 -2.53 -11.32
CA PHE A 85 -16.17 -1.84 -10.08
C PHE A 85 -15.22 -0.68 -9.75
N SER A 86 -13.92 -0.83 -10.00
CA SER A 86 -12.95 0.26 -9.83
C SER A 86 -13.23 1.44 -10.76
N PHE A 87 -13.70 1.18 -11.99
CA PHE A 87 -14.07 2.24 -12.93
C PHE A 87 -15.34 2.96 -12.50
N ILE A 88 -16.38 2.22 -12.09
CA ILE A 88 -17.65 2.80 -11.63
C ILE A 88 -17.40 3.65 -10.38
N SER A 89 -16.65 3.12 -9.41
CA SER A 89 -16.29 3.85 -8.19
C SER A 89 -15.40 5.06 -8.47
N PHE A 90 -14.50 4.99 -9.46
CA PHE A 90 -13.71 6.14 -9.86
C PHE A 90 -14.60 7.28 -10.41
N ILE A 91 -15.59 6.97 -11.24
CA ILE A 91 -16.53 7.97 -11.78
C ILE A 91 -17.36 8.60 -10.65
N SER A 92 -17.88 7.80 -9.71
CA SER A 92 -18.67 8.32 -8.59
C SER A 92 -17.83 9.20 -7.66
N VAL A 93 -16.62 8.78 -7.30
CA VAL A 93 -15.74 9.56 -6.41
C VAL A 93 -15.22 10.81 -7.11
N SER A 94 -14.87 10.73 -8.40
CA SER A 94 -14.39 11.89 -9.15
C SER A 94 -15.48 12.95 -9.34
N SER A 95 -16.72 12.55 -9.66
CA SER A 95 -17.85 13.47 -9.73
C SER A 95 -18.12 14.16 -8.38
N LEU A 96 -18.13 13.41 -7.28
CA LEU A 96 -18.26 13.98 -5.93
C LEU A 96 -17.15 14.99 -5.63
N SER A 97 -15.90 14.65 -5.94
CA SER A 97 -14.76 15.54 -5.74
C SER A 97 -14.85 16.82 -6.56
N PHE A 98 -15.43 16.74 -7.77
CA PHE A 98 -15.65 17.89 -8.63
C PHE A 98 -16.75 18.80 -8.08
N PHE A 99 -17.86 18.23 -7.60
CA PHE A 99 -18.91 18.99 -6.91
C PHE A 99 -18.38 19.70 -5.66
N LEU A 100 -17.61 19.00 -4.82
CA LEU A 100 -17.01 19.58 -3.62
C LEU A 100 -16.07 20.75 -3.92
N LYS A 101 -15.32 20.66 -5.03
CA LYS A 101 -14.46 21.76 -5.48
C LYS A 101 -15.25 22.99 -5.94
N LEU A 102 -16.46 22.80 -6.50
CA LEU A 102 -17.31 23.89 -6.97
C LEU A 102 -18.06 24.61 -5.84
N THR A 103 -18.41 23.89 -4.77
CA THR A 103 -19.28 24.40 -3.70
C THR A 103 -18.56 24.77 -2.41
N GLY A 104 -17.35 24.25 -2.18
CA GLY A 104 -16.59 24.49 -0.97
C GLY A 104 -15.70 25.74 -1.04
N PRO A 105 -15.47 26.46 0.08
CA PRO A 105 -14.34 27.37 0.16
C PRO A 105 -13.06 26.58 -0.14
N ASN A 106 -12.09 27.18 -0.84
CA ASN A 106 -10.75 26.63 -1.06
C ASN A 106 -10.03 26.48 0.30
N LEU A 107 -10.42 25.47 1.09
CA LEU A 107 -9.91 25.17 2.43
C LEU A 107 -8.50 24.59 2.38
N ILE A 108 -8.03 24.19 1.20
CA ILE A 108 -6.66 23.81 0.95
C ILE A 108 -5.90 25.09 0.59
N SER A 109 -5.80 26.01 1.53
CA SER A 109 -4.82 27.08 1.44
C SER A 109 -3.42 26.46 1.50
N ASN A 110 -2.52 27.02 0.69
CA ASN A 110 -1.19 26.52 0.30
C ASN A 110 -0.16 26.27 1.42
N ASN A 111 -0.55 26.00 2.67
CA ASN A 111 0.37 25.76 3.78
C ASN A 111 0.92 24.31 3.84
N ILE A 112 0.90 23.59 2.71
CA ILE A 112 1.54 22.26 2.58
C ILE A 112 3.05 22.41 2.25
N SER A 113 3.52 23.62 1.91
CA SER A 113 4.94 23.91 1.69
C SER A 113 5.84 23.58 2.89
N ASP A 114 5.26 23.52 4.10
CA ASP A 114 6.03 23.39 5.34
C ASP A 114 6.21 21.93 5.79
N PHE A 115 5.62 20.96 5.08
CA PHE A 115 5.85 19.53 5.31
C PHE A 115 7.15 18.99 4.67
N SER A 116 8.09 19.87 4.35
CA SER A 116 9.47 19.49 4.00
C SER A 116 10.31 19.20 5.25
N GLN A 117 9.72 18.59 6.28
CA GLN A 117 10.50 18.07 7.39
C GLN A 117 11.40 16.95 6.89
N SER A 118 12.69 17.24 6.87
CA SER A 118 13.72 16.35 6.38
C SER A 118 13.84 15.14 7.32
N ILE A 119 14.06 13.96 6.74
CA ILE A 119 14.28 12.68 7.45
C ILE A 119 15.42 12.78 8.48
N THR A 120 16.29 13.77 8.34
CA THR A 120 17.34 14.13 9.30
C THR A 120 16.81 14.44 10.70
N ILE A 121 15.54 14.83 10.86
CA ILE A 121 14.90 15.06 12.17
C ILE A 121 14.88 13.79 13.03
N LEU A 122 14.82 12.60 12.43
CA LEU A 122 14.87 11.35 13.17
C LEU A 122 16.24 11.13 13.84
N TYR A 123 17.31 11.67 13.28
CA TYR A 123 18.68 11.51 13.77
C TYR A 123 19.12 12.57 14.79
N ILE A 124 18.24 13.49 15.17
CA ILE A 124 18.51 14.47 16.23
C ILE A 124 18.59 13.73 17.57
N PRO A 125 19.53 14.09 18.48
CA PRO A 125 19.72 13.39 19.76
C PRO A 125 18.44 13.29 20.60
N MET A 126 17.54 14.28 20.51
CA MET A 126 16.24 14.27 21.17
C MET A 126 15.35 13.08 20.77
N ASN A 127 15.47 12.61 19.52
CA ASN A 127 14.67 11.51 18.96
C ASN A 127 15.40 10.15 19.01
N SER A 128 16.60 10.08 19.59
CA SER A 128 17.42 8.85 19.65
C SER A 128 16.69 7.67 20.31
N ASN A 129 15.84 7.91 21.31
CA ASN A 129 15.02 6.87 21.94
C ASN A 129 14.03 6.22 20.96
N ILE A 130 13.45 6.99 20.04
CA ILE A 130 12.53 6.48 19.02
C ILE A 130 13.27 5.58 18.03
N LEU A 131 14.48 5.99 17.62
CA LEU A 131 15.34 5.17 16.77
C LEU A 131 15.72 3.84 17.43
N LEU A 132 16.10 3.87 18.72
CA LEU A 132 16.43 2.66 19.47
C LEU A 132 15.23 1.72 19.58
N LEU A 133 14.04 2.26 19.84
CA LEU A 133 12.80 1.48 19.89
C LEU A 133 12.53 0.78 18.54
N LEU A 134 12.57 1.51 17.42
CA LEU A 134 12.35 0.95 16.09
C LEU A 134 13.35 -0.17 15.75
N ALA A 135 14.63 0.03 16.06
CA ALA A 135 15.67 -0.99 15.87
C ALA A 135 15.39 -2.24 16.72
N SER A 136 14.99 -2.07 17.98
CA SER A 136 14.65 -3.19 18.87
C SER A 136 13.44 -3.99 18.38
N ILE A 137 12.43 -3.32 17.79
CA ILE A 137 11.25 -3.97 17.21
C ILE A 137 11.66 -4.83 16.01
N LEU A 138 12.45 -4.29 15.07
CA LEU A 138 12.92 -5.05 13.91
C LEU A 138 13.76 -6.26 14.33
N PHE A 139 14.63 -6.10 15.33
CA PHE A 139 15.42 -7.20 15.88
C PHE A 139 14.54 -8.28 16.51
N PHE A 140 13.54 -7.89 17.32
CA PHE A 140 12.61 -8.83 17.93
C PHE A 140 11.82 -9.61 16.87
N VAL A 141 11.34 -8.93 15.82
CA VAL A 141 10.62 -9.58 14.71
C VAL A 141 11.51 -10.61 14.01
N LEU A 142 12.79 -10.30 13.75
CA LEU A 142 13.72 -11.25 13.15
C LEU A 142 13.89 -12.51 14.00
N VAL A 143 14.09 -12.37 15.31
CA VAL A 143 14.20 -13.52 16.24
C VAL A 143 12.91 -14.34 16.25
N ALA A 144 11.75 -13.68 16.24
CA ALA A 144 10.45 -14.34 16.19
C ALA A 144 10.27 -15.14 14.88
N VAL A 145 10.62 -14.56 13.74
CA VAL A 145 10.53 -15.22 12.42
C VAL A 145 11.39 -16.48 12.38
N VAL A 146 12.63 -16.44 12.88
CA VAL A 146 13.51 -17.64 12.94
C VAL A 146 12.89 -18.74 13.81
N LYS A 147 12.27 -18.39 14.94
CA LYS A 147 11.58 -19.37 15.81
C LYS A 147 10.37 -20.00 15.12
N VAL A 148 9.57 -19.23 14.37
CA VAL A 148 8.41 -19.74 13.65
C VAL A 148 8.83 -20.58 12.45
N ALA A 149 9.89 -20.19 11.72
CA ALA A 149 10.38 -20.91 10.55
C ALA A 149 10.95 -22.30 10.90
N ASN A 150 11.52 -22.47 12.09
CA ASN A 150 12.11 -23.74 12.54
C ASN A 150 11.09 -24.81 12.98
N ILE A 151 9.79 -24.61 12.73
CA ILE A 151 8.76 -25.62 13.01
C ILE A 151 8.84 -26.71 11.93
N ASN A 152 9.57 -27.78 12.23
CA ASN A 152 9.65 -28.97 11.40
C ASN A 152 8.35 -29.79 11.50
N LYS A 153 7.35 -29.49 10.66
CA LYS A 153 6.14 -30.31 10.52
C LYS A 153 5.95 -30.74 9.07
N GLY A 154 6.61 -31.84 8.70
CA GLY A 154 6.36 -32.58 7.45
C GLY A 154 6.49 -31.77 6.14
N PRO A 155 6.32 -32.41 4.98
CA PRO A 155 6.30 -31.71 3.71
C PRO A 155 5.02 -30.86 3.57
N LEU A 156 5.15 -29.62 3.10
CA LEU A 156 4.05 -28.68 2.83
C LEU A 156 3.03 -29.21 1.79
N ARG A 157 3.40 -30.23 1.01
CA ARG A 157 2.54 -30.96 0.09
C ARG A 157 2.60 -32.45 0.43
N PRO A 158 1.55 -33.05 1.02
CA PRO A 158 1.48 -34.50 1.12
C PRO A 158 1.39 -35.09 -0.29
N PHE A 159 2.27 -36.03 -0.62
CA PHE A 159 2.14 -36.87 -1.82
C PHE A 159 1.22 -38.05 -1.47
N HIS A 160 -0.08 -37.84 -1.64
CA HIS A 160 -1.06 -38.91 -1.85
C HIS A 160 -1.91 -38.55 -3.06
#